data_AF-A0AA35XA85-F1
#
_entry.id   AF-A0AA35XA85-F1
#
_cell.length_a   1.000
_cell.length_b   1.000
_cell.length_c   1.000
_cell.angle_alpha   90.00
_cell.angle_beta   90.00
_cell.angle_gamma   90.00
#
_symmetry.space_group_name_H-M   'P 1'
#
loop_
_entity.id
_entity.type
_entity.pdbx_description
1 polymer ?
#
loop_
_entity_poly.entity_id
_entity_poly.type
_entity_poly.pdbx_seq_one_letter_code
_entity_poly.pdbx_strand_id
1 'polypeptide(L)'
;MKGRAAAFYQQMDTRRSVRHFSSDPVPQEAIENIVLASGTSPSGAHSEPWTFVVVKDAEIKKRVREIVEQEEYLNYDRRMGDRWVRDIKFVPDHSRETVPRNGSVSDCGVALRELLGRPDNEKVMLLLPVGYPAHDATVLDLKRKTLDQIMITK
;
A
#
# COMPACT_ATOMS: atom_id res chain seq x y z
N MET A 1 5.73 22.43 23.47
CA MET A 1 6.06 21.07 22.95
C MET A 1 4.97 20.04 23.26
N LYS A 2 4.61 19.79 24.54
CA LYS A 2 3.62 18.75 24.93
C LYS A 2 2.28 18.82 24.19
N GLY A 3 1.65 20.00 24.11
CA GLY A 3 0.35 20.16 23.44
C GLY A 3 0.40 19.82 21.93
N ARG A 4 1.46 20.24 21.23
CA ARG A 4 1.65 19.92 19.80
C ARG A 4 1.84 18.41 19.58
N ALA A 5 2.60 17.75 20.45
CA ALA A 5 2.81 16.31 20.36
C ALA A 5 1.51 15.53 20.59
N ALA A 6 0.71 15.92 21.59
CA ALA A 6 -0.58 15.29 21.86
C ALA A 6 -1.56 15.48 20.69
N ALA A 7 -1.65 16.69 20.14
CA ALA A 7 -2.50 16.98 18.98
C ALA A 7 -2.09 16.16 17.74
N PHE A 8 -0.78 16.07 17.48
CA PHE A 8 -0.27 15.26 16.37
C PHE A 8 -0.59 13.77 16.55
N TYR A 9 -0.42 13.22 17.76
CA TYR A 9 -0.80 11.85 18.08
C TYR A 9 -2.29 11.61 17.82
N GLN A 10 -3.16 12.46 18.34
CA GLN A 10 -4.62 12.35 18.12
C GLN A 10 -4.97 12.38 16.62
N GLN A 11 -4.33 13.27 15.85
CA GLN A 11 -4.53 13.33 14.40
C GLN A 11 -4.11 12.01 13.72
N MET A 12 -2.92 11.50 14.01
CA MET A 12 -2.40 10.25 13.43
C MET A 12 -3.18 9.01 13.87
N ASP A 13 -3.78 9.05 15.05
CA ASP A 13 -4.60 7.95 15.58
C ASP A 13 -5.93 7.79 14.82
N THR A 14 -6.43 8.85 14.18
CA THR A 14 -7.63 8.74 13.31
C THR A 14 -7.37 7.94 12.02
N ARG A 15 -6.12 7.82 11.58
CA ARG A 15 -5.78 7.16 10.31
C ARG A 15 -6.13 5.67 10.33
N ARG A 16 -6.89 5.23 9.34
CA ARG A 16 -7.18 3.82 9.02
C ARG A 16 -6.72 3.49 7.61
N SER A 17 -6.53 2.20 7.31
CA SER A 17 -6.28 1.74 5.94
C SER A 17 -7.63 1.51 5.24
N VAL A 18 -7.97 2.42 4.32
CA VAL A 18 -9.20 2.37 3.51
C VAL A 18 -8.91 1.64 2.21
N ARG A 19 -9.86 0.82 1.74
CA ARG A 19 -9.73 0.03 0.50
C ARG A 19 -10.81 0.32 -0.54
N HIS A 20 -11.80 1.13 -0.20
CA HIS A 20 -12.88 1.58 -1.07
C HIS A 20 -12.84 3.09 -1.18
N PHE A 21 -12.70 3.61 -2.40
CA PHE A 21 -12.45 5.02 -2.67
C PHE A 21 -13.59 5.62 -3.49
N SER A 22 -13.89 6.89 -3.23
CA SER A 22 -14.77 7.71 -4.08
C SER A 22 -14.13 7.94 -5.45
N SER A 23 -14.95 8.23 -6.45
CA SER A 23 -14.52 8.72 -7.76
C SER A 23 -14.13 10.20 -7.75
N ASP A 24 -14.35 10.92 -6.65
CA ASP A 24 -14.05 12.34 -6.54
C ASP A 24 -12.56 12.62 -6.77
N PRO A 25 -12.21 13.61 -7.61
CA PRO A 25 -10.83 13.89 -7.93
C PRO A 25 -10.09 14.49 -6.73
N VAL A 26 -8.88 14.00 -6.47
CA VAL A 26 -7.98 14.61 -5.50
C VAL A 26 -7.28 15.81 -6.15
N PRO A 27 -7.25 16.99 -5.51
CA PRO A 27 -6.52 18.15 -6.03
C PRO A 27 -5.04 17.84 -6.29
N GLN A 28 -4.52 18.28 -7.44
CA GLN A 28 -3.13 18.02 -7.82
C GLN A 28 -2.14 18.59 -6.80
N GLU A 29 -2.40 19.80 -6.31
CA GLU A 29 -1.58 20.46 -5.28
C GLU A 29 -1.48 19.62 -4.00
N ALA A 30 -2.55 18.90 -3.62
CA ALA A 30 -2.51 18.02 -2.46
C ALA A 30 -1.54 16.85 -2.67
N ILE A 31 -1.51 16.25 -3.87
CA ILE A 31 -0.56 15.19 -4.22
C ILE A 31 0.87 15.72 -4.21
N GLU A 32 1.10 16.89 -4.80
CA GLU A 32 2.42 17.54 -4.82
C GLU A 32 2.93 17.81 -3.41
N ASN A 33 2.10 18.38 -2.55
CA ASN A 33 2.46 18.65 -1.15
C ASN A 33 2.76 17.37 -0.36
N ILE A 34 2.04 16.26 -0.63
CA ILE A 34 2.33 14.95 -0.02
C ILE A 34 3.71 14.44 -0.47
N VAL A 35 4.03 14.55 -1.76
CA VAL A 35 5.33 14.13 -2.31
C VAL A 35 6.47 15.01 -1.76
N LEU A 36 6.28 16.33 -1.74
CA LEU A 36 7.24 17.27 -1.15
C LEU A 36 7.50 16.96 0.33
N ALA A 37 6.45 16.74 1.11
CA ALA A 37 6.58 16.37 2.52
C ALA A 37 7.35 15.04 2.67
N SER A 38 7.08 14.06 1.82
CA SER A 38 7.77 12.76 1.83
C SER A 38 9.27 12.90 1.52
N GLY A 39 9.63 13.80 0.60
CA GLY A 39 11.02 14.09 0.23
C GLY A 39 11.84 14.74 1.35
N THR A 40 11.20 15.26 2.41
CA THR A 40 11.91 15.81 3.59
C THR A 40 12.48 14.73 4.52
N SER A 41 12.23 13.45 4.24
CA SER A 41 12.77 12.34 5.01
C SER A 41 14.31 12.35 5.01
N PRO A 42 14.98 11.99 6.12
CA PRO A 42 16.43 11.87 6.12
C PRO A 42 16.87 10.69 5.25
N SER A 43 18.02 10.81 4.58
CA SER A 43 18.63 9.74 3.79
C SER A 43 20.10 9.53 4.15
N GLY A 44 20.54 8.27 4.12
CA GLY A 44 21.94 7.93 4.36
C GLY A 44 22.83 8.65 3.33
N ALA A 45 23.87 9.34 3.82
CA ALA A 45 24.76 10.15 3.00
C ALA A 45 24.04 11.18 2.09
N HIS A 46 22.84 11.64 2.47
CA HIS A 46 22.03 12.58 1.68
C HIS A 46 21.75 12.09 0.24
N SER A 47 21.60 10.77 0.06
CA SER A 47 21.43 10.15 -1.26
C SER A 47 20.05 10.33 -1.89
N GLU A 48 19.03 10.67 -1.10
CA GLU A 48 17.63 10.85 -1.53
C GLU A 48 17.14 9.80 -2.55
N PRO A 49 17.25 8.48 -2.25
CA PRO A 49 17.13 7.42 -3.24
C PRO A 49 15.66 7.04 -3.52
N TRP A 50 14.80 8.02 -3.79
CA TRP A 50 13.38 7.82 -4.03
C TRP A 50 12.90 8.48 -5.32
N THR A 51 12.05 7.74 -6.04
CA THR A 51 11.26 8.25 -7.15
C THR A 51 9.79 8.03 -6.83
N PHE A 52 8.98 9.08 -6.89
CA PHE A 52 7.53 8.99 -6.75
C PHE A 52 6.89 8.98 -8.15
N VAL A 53 6.34 7.82 -8.55
CA VAL A 53 5.61 7.71 -9.83
C VAL A 53 4.12 7.90 -9.59
N VAL A 54 3.58 9.03 -10.04
CA VAL A 54 2.16 9.36 -9.89
C VAL A 54 1.39 8.95 -11.15
N VAL A 55 0.48 7.99 -11.01
CA VAL A 55 -0.32 7.46 -12.13
C VAL A 55 -1.75 7.98 -12.02
N LYS A 56 -2.16 8.83 -12.97
CA LYS A 56 -3.54 9.34 -13.07
C LYS A 56 -4.35 8.72 -14.20
N ASP A 57 -3.67 8.36 -15.29
CA ASP A 57 -4.27 7.80 -16.49
C ASP A 57 -5.07 6.52 -16.16
N ALA A 58 -6.30 6.46 -16.66
CA ALA A 58 -7.23 5.38 -16.35
C ALA A 58 -6.76 4.03 -16.92
N GLU A 59 -6.19 4.03 -18.12
CA GLU A 59 -5.69 2.82 -18.79
C GLU A 59 -4.43 2.30 -18.09
N ILE A 60 -3.50 3.18 -17.70
CA ILE A 60 -2.33 2.76 -16.91
C ILE A 60 -2.77 2.21 -15.55
N LYS A 61 -3.71 2.86 -14.84
CA LYS A 61 -4.24 2.34 -13.57
C LYS A 61 -4.87 0.96 -13.73
N LYS A 62 -5.61 0.75 -14.82
CA LYS A 62 -6.22 -0.56 -15.13
C LYS A 62 -5.15 -1.63 -15.36
N ARG A 63 -4.12 -1.34 -16.15
CA ARG A 63 -3.00 -2.26 -16.39
C ARG A 63 -2.23 -2.58 -15.10
N VAL A 64 -1.99 -1.58 -14.25
CA VAL A 64 -1.38 -1.77 -12.92
C VAL A 64 -2.24 -2.72 -12.08
N ARG A 65 -3.56 -2.52 -12.06
CA ARG A 65 -4.50 -3.38 -11.33
C ARG A 65 -4.46 -4.82 -11.83
N GLU A 66 -4.48 -5.04 -13.15
CA GLU A 66 -4.42 -6.36 -13.76
C GLU A 66 -3.14 -7.11 -13.35
N ILE A 67 -1.97 -6.44 -13.38
CA ILE A 67 -0.69 -7.01 -12.94
C ILE A 67 -0.76 -7.41 -11.45
N VAL A 68 -1.26 -6.53 -10.59
CA VAL A 68 -1.33 -6.80 -9.15
C VAL A 68 -2.31 -7.93 -8.82
N GLU A 69 -3.50 -7.94 -9.42
CA GLU A 69 -4.53 -8.97 -9.17
C GLU A 69 -4.08 -10.36 -9.62
N GLN A 70 -3.39 -10.45 -10.77
CA GLN A 70 -2.83 -11.71 -11.26
C GLN A 70 -1.78 -12.28 -10.29
N GLU A 71 -0.90 -11.43 -9.76
CA GLU A 71 0.15 -11.83 -8.81
C GLU A 71 -0.41 -12.16 -7.42
N GLU A 72 -1.38 -11.38 -6.93
CA GLU A 72 -2.08 -11.69 -5.67
C GLU A 72 -2.81 -13.03 -5.75
N TYR A 73 -3.50 -13.33 -6.86
CA TYR A 73 -4.15 -14.63 -7.07
C TYR A 73 -3.15 -15.79 -6.92
N LEU A 74 -1.98 -15.69 -7.57
CA LEU A 74 -0.92 -16.68 -7.43
C LEU A 74 -0.36 -16.76 -6.00
N ASN A 75 -0.24 -15.62 -5.30
CA ASN A 75 0.25 -15.55 -3.93
C ASN A 75 -0.72 -16.22 -2.93
N TYR A 76 -2.02 -15.95 -3.04
CA TYR A 76 -3.05 -16.57 -2.20
C TYR A 76 -3.21 -18.07 -2.48
N ASP A 77 -3.09 -18.50 -3.74
CA ASP A 77 -3.21 -19.91 -4.14
C ASP A 77 -1.97 -20.74 -3.75
N ARG A 78 -0.76 -20.15 -3.76
CA ARG A 78 0.50 -20.91 -3.68
C ARG A 78 1.43 -20.55 -2.52
N ARG A 79 1.50 -19.28 -2.09
CA ARG A 79 2.61 -18.76 -1.25
C ARG A 79 2.24 -18.52 0.21
N MET A 80 0.98 -18.26 0.51
CA MET A 80 0.54 -18.06 1.90
C MET A 80 0.30 -19.41 2.59
N GLY A 81 1.30 -19.91 3.33
CA GLY A 81 1.14 -21.12 4.14
C GLY A 81 0.05 -21.00 5.22
N ASP A 82 -0.42 -22.14 5.76
CA ASP A 82 -1.53 -22.27 6.74
C ASP A 82 -1.48 -21.33 7.97
N ARG A 83 -0.31 -20.75 8.25
CA ARG A 83 -0.10 -19.83 9.37
C ARG A 83 -0.51 -18.40 9.03
N TRP A 84 -0.37 -17.95 7.78
CA TRP A 84 -0.84 -16.63 7.32
C TRP A 84 -2.35 -16.61 7.01
N VAL A 85 -2.88 -17.71 6.48
CA VAL A 85 -4.32 -17.86 6.16
C VAL A 85 -5.20 -17.80 7.42
N ARG A 86 -4.66 -18.12 8.61
CA ARG A 86 -5.40 -18.07 9.88
C ARG A 86 -5.70 -16.66 10.36
N ASP A 87 -4.85 -15.69 10.06
CA ASP A 87 -5.01 -14.31 10.53
C ASP A 87 -5.96 -13.48 9.62
N ILE A 88 -6.36 -14.03 8.46
CA ILE A 88 -7.18 -13.35 7.43
C ILE A 88 -8.58 -13.97 7.32
N LYS A 89 -9.06 -14.76 8.29
CA LYS A 89 -10.42 -15.34 8.23
C LYS A 89 -11.51 -14.27 8.44
N PHE A 90 -11.79 -13.46 7.42
CA PHE A 90 -13.07 -12.76 7.22
C PHE A 90 -13.18 -12.18 5.78
N VAL A 91 -12.92 -13.01 4.76
CA VAL A 91 -13.37 -12.71 3.38
C VAL A 91 -13.86 -14.02 2.75
N PRO A 92 -15.14 -14.16 2.41
CA PRO A 92 -15.60 -15.31 1.63
C PRO A 92 -15.28 -15.06 0.15
N ASP A 93 -14.61 -16.00 -0.54
CA ASP A 93 -14.53 -15.97 -2.00
C ASP A 93 -14.82 -17.37 -2.60
N HIS A 94 -15.59 -17.37 -3.69
CA HIS A 94 -16.38 -18.48 -4.24
C HIS A 94 -15.86 -19.02 -5.57
N SER A 95 -14.56 -18.99 -5.82
CA SER A 95 -14.00 -19.60 -7.04
C SER A 95 -12.66 -20.25 -6.77
N ARG A 96 -12.68 -21.58 -6.54
CA ARG A 96 -11.49 -22.44 -6.47
C ARG A 96 -11.50 -23.37 -7.66
N GLU A 97 -10.73 -23.06 -8.69
CA GLU A 97 -10.38 -24.03 -9.73
C GLU A 97 -8.87 -23.98 -10.01
N THR A 98 -8.28 -25.16 -10.12
CA THR A 98 -6.88 -25.50 -9.85
C THR A 98 -5.89 -25.07 -10.93
N VAL A 99 -4.75 -24.46 -10.55
CA VAL A 99 -3.65 -24.06 -11.47
C VAL A 99 -2.32 -24.75 -11.13
N PRO A 100 -1.46 -25.15 -12.10
CA PRO A 100 -0.31 -26.04 -11.87
C PRO A 100 0.86 -25.42 -11.09
N ARG A 101 1.49 -26.21 -10.21
CA ARG A 101 2.39 -25.81 -9.11
C ARG A 101 3.82 -25.32 -9.41
N ASN A 102 4.32 -25.30 -10.64
CA ASN A 102 5.72 -24.94 -10.91
C ASN A 102 5.84 -23.85 -11.97
N GLY A 103 6.12 -22.62 -11.53
CA GLY A 103 6.46 -21.48 -12.39
C GLY A 103 7.24 -20.45 -11.58
N SER A 104 8.45 -20.17 -12.05
CA SER A 104 9.40 -19.17 -11.53
C SER A 104 8.73 -17.81 -11.34
N VAL A 105 9.11 -17.12 -10.28
CA VAL A 105 8.58 -15.81 -9.83
C VAL A 105 8.48 -14.82 -10.99
N SER A 106 7.27 -14.58 -11.48
CA SER A 106 6.91 -13.30 -12.09
C SER A 106 6.82 -12.33 -10.92
N ASP A 107 7.73 -11.35 -10.86
CA ASP A 107 7.77 -10.36 -9.79
C ASP A 107 6.89 -9.19 -10.24
N CYS A 108 5.74 -9.01 -9.59
CA CYS A 108 4.88 -7.84 -9.77
C CYS A 108 5.69 -6.54 -9.89
N GLY A 109 6.78 -6.41 -9.13
CA GLY A 109 7.66 -5.25 -9.18
C GLY A 109 8.36 -5.05 -10.53
N VAL A 110 8.80 -6.12 -11.21
CA VAL A 110 9.44 -6.03 -12.54
C VAL A 110 8.41 -5.62 -13.59
N ALA A 111 7.24 -6.26 -13.60
CA ALA A 111 6.17 -5.93 -14.56
C ALA A 111 5.70 -4.48 -14.41
N LEU A 112 5.54 -3.99 -13.17
CA LEU A 112 5.19 -2.59 -12.90
C LEU A 112 6.30 -1.63 -13.32
N ARG A 113 7.57 -1.97 -13.09
CA ARG A 113 8.73 -1.16 -13.48
C ARG A 113 8.81 -1.00 -15.00
N GLU A 114 8.64 -2.08 -15.75
CA GLU A 114 8.60 -2.07 -17.21
C GLU A 114 7.39 -1.30 -17.74
N LEU A 115 6.19 -1.53 -17.18
CA LEU A 115 4.97 -0.80 -17.53
C LEU A 115 5.15 0.72 -17.40
N LEU A 116 5.84 1.15 -16.34
CA LEU A 116 6.04 2.56 -16.01
C LEU A 116 7.35 3.13 -16.60
N GLY A 117 8.07 2.37 -17.43
CA GLY A 117 9.31 2.81 -18.08
C GLY A 117 10.41 3.20 -17.10
N ARG A 118 10.50 2.51 -15.95
CA ARG A 118 11.48 2.80 -14.90
C ARG A 118 12.77 1.99 -15.10
N PRO A 119 13.94 2.57 -14.81
CA PRO A 119 15.23 1.91 -15.07
C PRO A 119 15.45 0.71 -14.13
N ASP A 120 16.33 -0.21 -14.52
CA ASP A 120 16.57 -1.48 -13.80
C ASP A 120 17.11 -1.30 -12.36
N ASN A 121 17.71 -0.15 -12.07
CA ASN A 121 18.22 0.18 -10.73
C ASN A 121 17.12 0.67 -9.77
N GLU A 122 15.91 0.94 -10.25
CA GLU A 122 14.76 1.27 -9.41
C GLU A 122 13.92 0.03 -9.12
N LYS A 123 13.48 -0.11 -7.86
CA LYS A 123 12.62 -1.21 -7.42
C LYS A 123 11.33 -0.65 -6.82
N VAL A 124 10.20 -1.27 -7.16
CA VAL A 124 8.90 -0.90 -6.59
C VAL A 124 8.89 -1.30 -5.11
N MET A 125 8.85 -0.29 -4.24
CA MET A 125 8.79 -0.49 -2.78
C MET A 125 7.37 -0.56 -2.26
N LEU A 126 6.47 0.27 -2.79
CA LEU A 126 5.10 0.41 -2.30
C LEU A 126 4.20 0.95 -3.40
N LEU A 127 2.96 0.46 -3.42
CA LEU A 127 1.87 1.00 -4.22
C LEU A 127 0.82 1.60 -3.28
N LEU A 128 0.51 2.89 -3.45
CA LEU A 128 -0.42 3.63 -2.60
C LEU A 128 -1.59 4.16 -3.43
N PRO A 129 -2.80 3.57 -3.33
CA PRO A 129 -3.99 4.23 -3.86
C PRO A 129 -4.30 5.47 -3.01
N VAL A 130 -4.54 6.60 -3.66
CA VAL A 130 -4.85 7.88 -3.01
C VAL A 130 -6.20 8.39 -3.53
N GLY A 131 -7.11 8.68 -2.61
CA GLY A 131 -8.47 9.11 -2.91
C GLY A 131 -9.25 9.41 -1.63
N TYR A 132 -10.40 10.06 -1.78
CA TYR A 132 -11.36 10.15 -0.69
C TYR A 132 -11.98 8.78 -0.41
N PRO A 133 -12.32 8.45 0.84
CA PRO A 133 -13.08 7.23 1.13
C PRO A 133 -14.44 7.29 0.42
N ALA A 134 -14.91 6.15 -0.09
CA ALA A 134 -16.30 6.05 -0.54
C ALA A 134 -17.26 6.34 0.63
N HIS A 135 -18.48 6.82 0.33
CA HIS A 135 -19.47 7.15 1.37
C HIS A 135 -19.80 5.94 2.27
N ASP A 136 -19.77 4.74 1.71
CA ASP A 136 -20.02 3.46 2.38
C ASP A 136 -18.73 2.71 2.75
N ALA A 137 -17.56 3.36 2.68
CA ALA A 137 -16.30 2.72 2.98
C ALA A 137 -16.27 2.24 4.44
N THR A 138 -16.05 0.94 4.62
CA THR A 138 -15.89 0.33 5.94
C THR A 138 -14.42 0.03 6.23
N VAL A 139 -14.12 -0.06 7.52
CA VAL A 139 -12.82 -0.47 8.03
C VAL A 139 -13.02 -1.51 9.11
N LEU A 140 -12.12 -2.50 9.18
CA LEU A 140 -12.15 -3.51 10.24
C LEU A 140 -12.04 -2.84 11.62
N ASP A 141 -12.73 -3.32 12.66
CA ASP A 141 -12.58 -2.74 14.00
C ASP A 141 -11.35 -3.31 14.74
N LEU A 142 -10.16 -2.98 14.23
CA LEU A 142 -8.88 -3.38 14.83
C LEU A 142 -8.40 -2.32 15.83
N LYS A 143 -7.92 -2.74 16.99
CA LYS A 143 -7.34 -1.86 18.01
C LYS A 143 -5.81 -1.82 17.90
N ARG A 144 -5.22 -0.63 18.07
CA ARG A 144 -3.76 -0.47 18.19
C ARG A 144 -3.29 -1.03 19.53
N LYS A 145 -2.03 -1.45 19.58
CA LYS A 145 -1.33 -1.81 20.83
C LYS A 145 -1.26 -0.60 21.78
N THR A 146 -1.22 -0.86 23.07
CA THR A 146 -1.05 0.17 24.11
C THR A 146 0.41 0.64 24.20
N LEU A 147 0.66 1.76 24.89
CA LEU A 147 2.01 2.35 24.97
C LEU A 147 3.03 1.41 25.64
N ASP A 148 2.63 0.74 26.71
CA ASP A 148 3.44 -0.24 27.45
C ASP A 148 3.82 -1.47 26.61
N GLN A 149 3.04 -1.78 25.56
CA GLN A 149 3.35 -2.87 24.62
C GLN A 149 4.36 -2.48 23.54
N ILE A 150 4.63 -1.17 23.35
CA ILE A 150 5.48 -0.67 22.25
C ILE A 150 6.67 0.17 22.73
N MET A 151 6.69 0.60 24.00
CA MET A 151 7.74 1.43 24.56
C MET A 151 8.38 0.75 25.77
N ILE A 152 9.67 0.44 25.65
CA ILE A 152 10.50 -0.06 26.75
C ILE A 152 11.53 1.03 27.07
N THR A 153 11.55 1.48 28.32
CA THR A 153 12.60 2.35 28.85
C THR A 153 13.59 1.48 29.61
N LYS A 154 14.88 1.57 29.26
CA LYS A 154 15.98 0.91 29.97
C LYS A 154 16.81 1.95 30.71
#